data_AF-A0A6T9GBV1-F1
#
_entry.id   AF-A0A6T9GBV1-F1
#
_cell.length_a   1.000
_cell.length_b   1.000
_cell.length_c   1.000
_cell.angle_alpha   90.00
_cell.angle_beta   90.00
_cell.angle_gamma   90.00
#
_symmetry.space_group_name_H-M   'P 1'
#
loop_
_entity.id
_entity.type
_entity.pdbx_description
1 polymer ?
#
loop_
_entity_poly.entity_id
_entity_poly.type
_entity_poly.pdbx_seq_one_letter_code
_entity_poly.pdbx_strand_id
1 'polypeptide(L)'
;MAQASARDSTSRSASPPPRGIFPAMVKVTVGKPEDPWCEIDLTDEDVEDWKKGVDIAEEKLKEVLQLPPVTIDNCHEREDGDLQWDEITFEEEVNGKYWHALIMALHRVREDFIKKQRKMKHLDWYLTMKRTSDKRNPKYYV
;
A
#
# COMPACT_ATOMS: atom_id res chain seq x y z
N MET A 1 74.31 -28.03 -10.02
CA MET A 1 73.12 -28.28 -9.18
C MET A 1 72.04 -27.30 -9.59
N ALA A 2 70.84 -27.83 -9.87
CA ALA A 2 69.61 -27.16 -10.30
C ALA A 2 69.11 -26.12 -9.26
N GLN A 3 68.20 -25.16 -9.51
CA GLN A 3 66.87 -25.28 -10.11
C GLN A 3 66.32 -23.91 -10.58
N ALA A 4 65.32 -23.98 -11.47
CA ALA A 4 64.47 -22.91 -11.98
C ALA A 4 63.22 -22.68 -11.12
N SER A 5 62.62 -21.48 -11.17
CA SER A 5 61.17 -21.21 -10.99
C SER A 5 60.91 -19.71 -11.28
N ALA A 6 60.31 -19.25 -12.39
CA ALA A 6 58.95 -19.39 -12.93
C ALA A 6 57.84 -18.61 -12.19
N ARG A 7 57.32 -17.57 -12.88
CA ARG A 7 55.91 -17.05 -12.93
C ARG A 7 55.37 -16.39 -11.64
N ASP A 8 54.37 -15.51 -11.59
CA ASP A 8 53.28 -15.02 -12.46
C ASP A 8 52.82 -13.70 -11.77
N SER A 9 52.73 -12.55 -12.44
CA SER A 9 51.54 -11.96 -13.06
C SER A 9 50.40 -11.49 -12.12
N THR A 10 49.76 -10.40 -12.58
CA THR A 10 48.37 -9.98 -12.34
C THR A 10 48.02 -9.20 -11.06
N SER A 11 47.94 -7.89 -11.27
CA SER A 11 46.94 -6.98 -10.72
C SER A 11 45.63 -7.69 -10.35
N ARG A 12 45.33 -7.78 -9.05
CA ARG A 12 43.99 -8.11 -8.59
C ARG A 12 43.10 -6.88 -8.77
N SER A 13 42.51 -6.76 -9.96
CA SER A 13 41.22 -6.08 -10.10
C SER A 13 40.25 -6.84 -9.20
N ALA A 14 39.89 -6.27 -8.06
CA ALA A 14 38.85 -6.81 -7.21
C ALA A 14 37.55 -6.78 -8.03
N SER A 15 37.14 -7.94 -8.52
CA SER A 15 35.82 -8.13 -9.11
C SER A 15 34.77 -7.72 -8.05
N PRO A 16 33.67 -7.04 -8.44
CA PRO A 16 32.57 -6.84 -7.52
C PRO A 16 32.07 -8.21 -7.03
N PRO A 17 31.58 -8.31 -5.78
CA PRO A 17 31.12 -9.58 -5.24
C PRO A 17 30.04 -10.17 -6.17
N PRO A 18 29.98 -11.52 -6.30
CA PRO A 18 28.91 -12.16 -7.04
C PRO A 18 27.58 -11.66 -6.47
N ARG A 19 26.68 -11.20 -7.34
CA ARG A 19 25.32 -10.80 -6.96
C ARG A 19 24.69 -12.01 -6.27
N GLY A 20 24.72 -11.98 -4.94
CA GLY A 20 24.08 -12.96 -4.09
C GLY A 20 22.60 -12.99 -4.43
N ILE A 21 22.03 -14.18 -4.28
CA ILE A 21 20.63 -14.54 -4.40
C ILE A 21 19.85 -13.80 -3.29
N PHE A 22 19.78 -12.49 -3.37
CA PHE A 22 18.77 -11.72 -2.66
C PHE A 22 17.55 -11.71 -3.58
N PRO A 23 16.34 -12.03 -3.07
CA PRO A 23 15.15 -11.88 -3.89
C PRO A 23 15.13 -10.45 -4.43
N ALA A 24 14.90 -10.30 -5.73
CA ALA A 24 14.85 -8.97 -6.35
C ALA A 24 13.74 -8.19 -5.63
N MET A 25 14.16 -7.25 -4.78
CA MET A 25 13.25 -6.38 -4.05
C MET A 25 12.91 -5.23 -4.97
N VAL A 26 11.63 -5.11 -5.29
CA VAL A 26 11.06 -4.07 -6.11
C VAL A 26 10.38 -3.08 -5.19
N LYS A 27 10.92 -1.86 -5.15
CA LYS A 27 10.28 -0.78 -4.43
C LYS A 27 9.18 -0.15 -5.30
N VAL A 28 8.01 0.01 -4.68
CA VAL A 28 6.80 0.55 -5.31
C VAL A 28 6.40 1.81 -4.58
N THR A 29 6.18 2.88 -5.33
CA THR A 29 5.69 4.16 -4.82
C THR A 29 4.28 4.38 -5.32
N VAL A 30 3.35 4.60 -4.39
CA VAL A 30 1.95 4.96 -4.68
C VAL A 30 1.77 6.44 -4.38
N GLY A 31 1.24 7.20 -5.33
CA GLY A 31 1.16 8.65 -5.28
C GLY A 31 2.16 9.33 -6.21
N LYS A 32 2.21 10.66 -6.12
CA LYS A 32 3.19 11.45 -6.88
C LYS A 32 4.59 11.22 -6.31
N PRO A 33 5.64 11.19 -7.14
CA PRO A 33 7.00 11.01 -6.65
C PRO A 33 7.47 12.15 -5.71
N GLU A 34 6.86 13.33 -5.81
CA GLU A 34 7.15 14.48 -4.94
C GLU A 34 6.38 14.43 -3.60
N ASP A 35 5.25 13.71 -3.56
CA ASP A 35 4.37 13.57 -2.39
C ASP A 35 3.71 12.18 -2.41
N PRO A 36 4.48 11.13 -2.06
CA PRO A 36 3.99 9.76 -2.13
C PRO A 36 3.01 9.48 -0.98
N TRP A 37 1.92 8.81 -1.30
CA TRP A 37 0.97 8.29 -0.31
C TRP A 37 1.59 7.17 0.53
N CYS A 38 2.38 6.30 -0.12
CA CYS A 38 3.15 5.28 0.55
C CYS A 38 4.23 4.68 -0.36
N GLU A 39 5.19 4.02 0.27
CA GLU A 39 6.21 3.22 -0.39
C GLU A 39 6.18 1.82 0.23
N ILE A 40 6.20 0.78 -0.60
CA ILE A 40 6.27 -0.61 -0.17
C ILE A 40 7.33 -1.37 -0.95
N ASP A 41 7.92 -2.38 -0.32
CA ASP A 41 8.83 -3.30 -0.99
C ASP A 41 8.11 -4.62 -1.29
N LEU A 42 8.11 -5.02 -2.56
CA LEU A 42 7.59 -6.31 -3.03
C LEU A 42 8.73 -7.18 -3.55
N THR A 43 8.69 -8.47 -3.26
CA THR A 43 9.62 -9.46 -3.81
C THR A 43 8.93 -10.32 -4.88
N ASP A 44 9.72 -10.99 -5.72
CA ASP A 44 9.19 -11.94 -6.72
C ASP A 44 8.35 -13.06 -6.09
N GLU A 45 8.71 -13.50 -4.88
CA GLU A 45 7.98 -14.51 -4.12
C GLU A 45 6.61 -14.00 -3.64
N ASP A 46 6.53 -12.72 -3.26
CA ASP A 46 5.27 -12.10 -2.83
C ASP A 46 4.24 -12.14 -3.96
N VAL A 47 4.65 -11.93 -5.20
CA VAL A 47 3.76 -11.83 -6.37
C VAL A 47 3.70 -13.11 -7.20
N GLU A 48 4.28 -14.21 -6.72
CA GLU A 48 4.34 -15.48 -7.47
C GLU A 48 2.93 -16.03 -7.74
N ASP A 49 2.10 -16.07 -6.67
CA ASP A 49 0.71 -16.50 -6.69
C ASP A 49 -0.25 -15.30 -6.79
N TRP A 50 -1.20 -15.39 -7.71
CA TRP A 50 -2.10 -14.28 -8.04
C TRP A 50 -3.08 -13.90 -6.93
N LYS A 51 -3.45 -14.81 -6.02
CA LYS A 51 -4.31 -14.48 -4.87
C LYS A 51 -3.48 -14.03 -3.69
N LYS A 52 -2.48 -14.82 -3.33
CA LYS A 52 -1.64 -14.52 -2.16
C LYS A 52 -0.88 -13.22 -2.33
N GLY A 53 -0.44 -12.90 -3.55
CA GLY A 53 0.26 -11.64 -3.80
C GLY A 53 -0.62 -10.41 -3.64
N VAL A 54 -1.92 -10.51 -3.91
CA VAL A 54 -2.87 -9.44 -3.59
C VAL A 54 -3.02 -9.30 -2.07
N ASP A 55 -3.13 -10.42 -1.36
CA ASP A 55 -3.29 -10.41 0.10
C ASP A 55 -2.03 -9.83 0.80
N ILE A 56 -0.83 -10.24 0.36
CA ILE A 56 0.45 -9.74 0.88
C ILE A 56 0.62 -8.25 0.55
N ALA A 57 0.35 -7.84 -0.69
CA ALA A 57 0.42 -6.43 -1.06
C ALA A 57 -0.60 -5.59 -0.27
N GLU A 58 -1.79 -6.12 -0.02
CA GLU A 58 -2.82 -5.46 0.80
C GLU A 58 -2.37 -5.30 2.26
N GLU A 59 -1.77 -6.33 2.87
CA GLU A 59 -1.22 -6.23 4.23
C GLU A 59 -0.11 -5.19 4.31
N LYS A 60 0.87 -5.26 3.41
CA LYS A 60 1.97 -4.29 3.34
C LYS A 60 1.46 -2.87 3.15
N LEU A 61 0.51 -2.66 2.23
CA LEU A 61 -0.12 -1.35 2.02
C LEU A 61 -0.82 -0.87 3.30
N LYS A 62 -1.59 -1.71 3.99
CA LYS A 62 -2.29 -1.28 5.22
C LYS A 62 -1.35 -0.88 6.36
N GLU A 63 -0.12 -1.38 6.39
CA GLU A 63 0.88 -1.01 7.40
C GLU A 63 1.44 0.40 7.18
N VAL A 64 1.68 0.78 5.91
CA VAL A 64 2.32 2.05 5.57
C VAL A 64 1.35 3.15 5.16
N LEU A 65 0.17 2.77 4.65
CA LEU A 65 -0.76 3.70 4.02
C LEU A 65 -1.53 4.48 5.07
N GLN A 66 -1.32 5.79 5.07
CA GLN A 66 -2.02 6.70 5.96
C GLN A 66 -3.32 7.18 5.33
N LEU A 67 -4.41 6.49 5.65
CA LEU A 67 -5.75 6.90 5.21
C LEU A 67 -6.26 8.08 6.04
N PRO A 68 -6.93 9.06 5.42
CA PRO A 68 -7.60 10.14 6.14
C PRO A 68 -8.59 9.57 7.18
N PRO A 69 -8.71 10.16 8.38
CA PRO A 69 -9.68 9.70 9.35
C PRO A 69 -11.11 9.89 8.83
N VAL A 70 -11.99 8.94 9.11
CA VAL A 70 -13.43 9.04 8.83
C VAL A 70 -14.16 9.20 10.16
N THR A 71 -14.66 10.39 10.42
CA THR A 71 -15.42 10.76 11.63
C THR A 71 -16.84 11.17 11.25
N ILE A 72 -17.71 11.37 12.25
CA ILE A 72 -19.07 11.88 12.03
C ILE A 72 -19.01 13.30 11.45
N ASP A 73 -18.08 14.12 11.93
CA ASP A 73 -17.97 15.53 11.54
C ASP A 73 -17.53 15.70 10.08
N ASN A 74 -16.66 14.81 9.59
CA ASN A 74 -16.10 14.91 8.24
C ASN A 74 -16.72 13.96 7.21
N CYS A 75 -17.68 13.11 7.61
CA CYS A 75 -18.16 12.05 6.72
C CYS A 75 -18.81 12.57 5.44
N HIS A 76 -19.34 13.80 5.44
CA HIS A 76 -19.98 14.44 4.28
C HIS A 76 -19.07 15.40 3.50
N GLU A 77 -17.85 15.66 3.97
CA GLU A 77 -16.93 16.61 3.33
C GLU A 77 -16.38 16.11 1.99
N ARG A 78 -16.51 14.81 1.71
CA ARG A 78 -16.02 14.16 0.50
C ARG A 78 -17.12 13.35 -0.18
N GLU A 79 -17.10 13.33 -1.51
CA GLU A 79 -17.89 12.38 -2.28
C GLU A 79 -17.49 10.94 -1.91
N ASP A 80 -18.44 10.01 -1.98
CA ASP A 80 -18.17 8.59 -1.73
C ASP A 80 -17.07 8.11 -2.68
N GLY A 81 -15.91 7.72 -2.14
CA GLY A 81 -14.82 7.18 -2.94
C GLY A 81 -13.76 8.18 -3.41
N ASP A 82 -13.68 9.36 -2.78
CA ASP A 82 -12.58 10.33 -2.94
C ASP A 82 -11.26 9.83 -2.33
N LEU A 83 -10.76 8.74 -2.91
CA LEU A 83 -9.49 8.10 -2.58
C LEU A 83 -8.87 7.70 -3.92
N GLN A 84 -8.25 8.68 -4.59
CA GLN A 84 -7.55 8.50 -5.84
C GLN A 84 -6.06 8.40 -5.57
N TRP A 85 -5.44 7.30 -5.99
CA TRP A 85 -4.04 6.97 -5.71
C TRP A 85 -3.03 7.73 -6.57
N ASP A 86 -3.48 8.70 -7.38
CA ASP A 86 -2.72 9.41 -8.41
C ASP A 86 -1.95 8.49 -9.36
N GLU A 87 -0.69 8.18 -9.05
CA GLU A 87 0.25 7.42 -9.86
C GLU A 87 0.80 6.21 -9.11
N ILE A 88 1.19 5.18 -9.85
CA ILE A 88 1.89 4.02 -9.30
C ILE A 88 3.20 3.93 -10.09
N THR A 89 4.33 3.98 -9.38
CA THR A 89 5.66 3.90 -9.98
C THR A 89 6.48 2.79 -9.33
N PHE A 90 7.33 2.15 -10.13
CA PHE A 90 8.23 1.08 -9.71
C PHE A 90 9.67 1.55 -9.95
N GLU A 91 10.59 1.25 -9.03
CA GLU A 91 12.01 1.62 -9.20
C GLU A 91 12.67 0.85 -10.35
N GLU A 92 12.22 -0.37 -10.64
CA GLU A 92 12.72 -1.22 -11.72
C GLU A 92 11.59 -1.62 -12.69
N GLU A 93 11.96 -2.13 -13.87
CA GLU A 93 10.98 -2.64 -14.83
C GLU A 93 10.38 -3.96 -14.33
N VAL A 94 9.09 -3.94 -14.02
CA VAL A 94 8.39 -5.07 -13.39
C VAL A 94 7.45 -5.80 -14.35
N ASN A 95 7.21 -7.07 -14.05
CA ASN A 95 6.21 -7.87 -14.74
C ASN A 95 4.78 -7.45 -14.35
N GLY A 96 3.79 -7.77 -15.19
CA GLY A 96 2.37 -7.48 -14.97
C GLY A 96 1.77 -8.11 -13.70
N LYS A 97 2.43 -9.09 -13.09
CA LYS A 97 2.04 -9.67 -11.79
C LYS A 97 2.13 -8.65 -10.65
N TYR A 98 3.17 -7.82 -10.63
CA TYR A 98 3.35 -6.75 -9.64
C TYR A 98 2.25 -5.72 -9.77
N TRP A 99 1.98 -5.29 -10.99
CA TRP A 99 0.87 -4.39 -11.31
C TRP A 99 -0.47 -4.95 -10.84
N HIS A 100 -0.76 -6.23 -11.14
CA HIS A 100 -2.00 -6.86 -10.73
C HIS A 100 -2.14 -6.91 -9.20
N ALA A 101 -1.11 -7.38 -8.49
CA ALA A 101 -1.12 -7.48 -7.04
C ALA A 101 -1.41 -6.11 -6.40
N LEU A 102 -0.68 -5.08 -6.83
CA LEU A 102 -0.79 -3.74 -6.27
C LEU A 102 -2.15 -3.08 -6.58
N ILE A 103 -2.59 -3.11 -7.84
CA ILE A 103 -3.85 -2.48 -8.26
C ILE A 103 -5.03 -3.12 -7.53
N MET A 104 -5.06 -4.45 -7.44
CA MET A 104 -6.13 -5.16 -6.75
C MET A 104 -6.11 -4.91 -5.24
N ALA A 105 -4.92 -4.84 -4.62
CA ALA A 105 -4.78 -4.51 -3.21
C ALA A 105 -5.28 -3.08 -2.91
N LEU A 106 -4.86 -2.09 -3.69
CA LEU A 106 -5.31 -0.70 -3.59
C LEU A 106 -6.83 -0.57 -3.81
N HIS A 107 -7.40 -1.36 -4.72
CA HIS A 107 -8.85 -1.42 -4.92
C HIS A 107 -9.59 -1.92 -3.66
N ARG A 108 -9.11 -3.01 -3.03
CA ARG A 108 -9.72 -3.54 -1.81
C ARG A 108 -9.64 -2.55 -0.64
N VAL A 109 -8.49 -1.89 -0.49
CA VAL A 109 -8.31 -0.83 0.53
C VAL A 109 -9.31 0.31 0.32
N ARG A 110 -9.50 0.75 -0.93
CA ARG A 110 -10.48 1.78 -1.28
C ARG A 110 -11.91 1.34 -0.97
N GLU A 111 -12.30 0.11 -1.30
CA GLU A 111 -13.64 -0.40 -0.96
C GLU A 111 -13.90 -0.42 0.54
N ASP A 112 -12.93 -0.85 1.33
CA ASP A 112 -13.06 -0.91 2.79
C ASP A 112 -13.16 0.49 3.40
N PHE A 113 -12.45 1.46 2.84
CA PHE A 113 -12.59 2.86 3.20
C PHE A 113 -14.01 3.39 2.90
N ILE A 114 -14.53 3.13 1.70
CA ILE A 114 -15.91 3.53 1.31
C ILE A 114 -16.95 2.89 2.23
N LYS A 115 -16.79 1.60 2.57
CA LYS A 115 -17.69 0.91 3.52
C LYS A 115 -17.69 1.59 4.88
N LYS A 116 -16.52 2.02 5.39
CA LYS A 116 -16.42 2.78 6.64
C LYS A 116 -17.11 4.14 6.53
N GLN A 117 -16.87 4.89 5.45
CA GLN A 117 -17.52 6.19 5.20
C GLN A 117 -19.05 6.08 5.20
N ARG A 118 -19.60 5.08 4.50
CA ARG A 118 -21.05 4.84 4.45
C ARG A 118 -21.65 4.51 5.82
N LYS A 119 -20.96 3.70 6.63
CA LYS A 119 -21.39 3.41 8.00
C LYS A 119 -21.43 4.67 8.86
N MET A 120 -20.44 5.54 8.73
CA MET A 120 -20.39 6.81 9.46
C MET A 120 -21.48 7.79 9.03
N LYS A 121 -21.73 7.93 7.71
CA LYS A 121 -22.87 8.71 7.19
C LYS A 121 -24.21 8.19 7.71
N HIS A 122 -24.39 6.87 7.78
CA HIS A 122 -25.61 6.27 8.32
C HIS A 122 -25.77 6.54 9.82
N LEU A 123 -24.68 6.49 10.60
CA LEU A 123 -24.70 6.80 12.02
C LEU A 123 -25.04 8.28 12.28
N ASP A 124 -24.44 9.20 11.52
CA ASP A 124 -24.76 10.63 11.58
C ASP A 124 -26.25 10.90 11.31
N TRP A 125 -26.79 10.28 10.26
CA TRP A 125 -28.22 10.33 9.95
C TRP A 125 -29.09 9.84 11.10
N TYR A 126 -28.74 8.69 11.70
CA TYR A 126 -29.48 8.13 12.84
C TYR A 126 -29.44 9.07 14.06
N LEU A 127 -28.28 9.62 14.41
CA LEU A 127 -28.14 10.54 15.54
C LEU A 127 -28.92 11.84 15.32
N THR A 128 -28.92 12.35 14.09
CA THR A 128 -29.71 13.53 13.71
C THR A 128 -31.21 13.26 13.81
N MET A 129 -31.68 12.10 13.34
CA MET A 129 -33.08 11.70 13.51
C MET A 129 -33.45 11.55 14.99
N LYS A 130 -32.64 10.87 15.79
CA LYS A 130 -32.88 10.67 17.22
C LYS A 130 -32.97 12.01 17.95
N ARG A 131 -32.00 12.91 17.77
CA ARG A 131 -32.00 14.26 18.37
C ARG A 131 -33.27 15.05 17.99
N THR A 132 -33.74 14.91 16.76
CA THR A 132 -34.97 15.57 16.29
C THR A 132 -36.23 14.95 16.91
N SER A 133 -36.26 13.62 17.05
CA SER A 133 -37.32 12.89 17.71
C SER A 133 -37.43 13.25 19.20
N ASP A 134 -36.29 13.25 19.92
CA ASP A 134 -36.21 13.58 21.34
C ASP A 134 -36.73 15.01 21.61
N LYS A 135 -36.37 15.97 20.73
CA LYS A 135 -36.89 17.35 20.80
C LYS A 135 -38.40 17.43 20.57
N ARG A 136 -38.97 16.57 19.72
CA ARG A 136 -40.41 16.56 19.41
C ARG A 136 -41.24 15.84 20.47
N ASN A 137 -40.64 14.97 21.27
CA ASN A 137 -41.37 14.17 22.24
C ASN A 137 -40.65 14.14 23.61
N PRO A 138 -40.66 15.26 24.36
CA PRO A 138 -39.97 15.37 25.66
C PRO A 138 -40.54 14.45 26.75
N LYS A 139 -41.69 13.80 26.50
CA LYS A 139 -42.42 12.98 27.47
C LYS A 139 -41.72 11.65 27.82
N TYR A 140 -40.67 11.25 27.08
CA TYR A 140 -40.01 9.94 27.20
C TYR A 140 -38.57 9.98 27.73
N TYR A 141 -38.05 11.16 28.08
CA TYR A 141 -36.66 11.34 28.51
C TYR A 141 -36.54 12.41 29.62
N VAL A 142 -37.27 12.21 30.72
CA VAL A 142 -37.04 12.88 32.02
C VAL A 142 -36.28 11.92 32.92
#